data_AF-A0A7K4FTT7-F1
#
_entry.id   AF-A0A7K4FTT7-F1
#
_cell.length_a   1.000
_cell.length_b   1.000
_cell.length_c   1.000
_cell.angle_alpha   90.00
_cell.angle_beta   90.00
_cell.angle_gamma   90.00
#
_symmetry.space_group_name_H-M   'P 1'
#
loop_
_entity.id
_entity.type
_entity.pdbx_description
1 polymer ?
#
loop_
_entity_poly.entity_id
_entity_poly.type
_entity_poly.pdbx_seq_one_letter_code
_entity_poly.pdbx_strand_id
1 'polypeptide(L)'
;MKAVLFVSDDFLDEASTLAETAGYEIVSILRLPKRPNPRYYIQEDRIAKIKEQNEIDTIIIFDLLKPRHFINLQKDLRDKKILDKLLLLLEIFALHAGSKEAQLQIELAKLKYELPIIKDIYTKFKINEQQ
;
A
#
# COMPACT_ATOMS: atom_id res chain seq x y z
N MET A 1 -0.36 -9.81 11.37
CA MET A 1 0.58 -9.71 10.22
C MET A 1 1.58 -8.62 10.53
N LYS A 2 2.87 -8.87 10.34
CA LYS A 2 3.92 -7.91 10.69
C LYS A 2 4.06 -6.86 9.59
N ALA A 3 4.09 -5.59 9.98
CA ALA A 3 4.08 -4.47 9.06
C ALA A 3 5.18 -3.45 9.33
N VAL A 4 5.69 -2.84 8.26
CA VAL A 4 6.48 -1.61 8.33
C VAL A 4 5.62 -0.43 7.95
N LEU A 5 5.59 0.58 8.81
CA LEU A 5 4.81 1.80 8.61
C LEU A 5 5.71 2.94 8.14
N PHE A 6 5.37 3.54 7.00
CA PHE A 6 5.94 4.79 6.51
C PHE A 6 4.95 5.93 6.75
N VAL A 7 5.34 6.94 7.54
CA VAL A 7 4.44 8.04 7.92
C VAL A 7 5.21 9.35 8.14
N SER A 8 4.56 10.50 8.04
CA SER A 8 5.11 11.78 8.49
C SER A 8 4.91 11.95 10.00
N ASP A 9 5.72 12.78 10.64
CA ASP A 9 5.66 12.98 12.10
C ASP A 9 4.26 13.47 12.56
N ASP A 10 3.59 14.27 11.73
CA ASP A 10 2.26 14.84 12.05
C ASP A 10 1.13 13.80 12.13
N PHE A 11 1.30 12.62 11.51
CA PHE A 11 0.26 11.58 11.44
C PHE A 11 0.67 10.28 12.13
N LEU A 12 1.77 10.28 12.90
CA LEU A 12 2.34 9.07 13.49
C LEU A 12 1.34 8.32 14.38
N ASP A 13 0.69 9.03 15.31
CA ASP A 13 -0.23 8.43 16.27
C ASP A 13 -1.49 7.90 15.58
N GLU A 14 -2.04 8.68 14.63
CA GLU A 14 -3.21 8.30 13.83
C GLU A 14 -2.91 7.03 13.01
N ALA A 15 -1.81 7.05 12.25
CA ALA A 15 -1.44 5.95 11.36
C ALA A 15 -1.17 4.65 12.13
N SER A 16 -0.50 4.76 13.29
CA SER A 16 -0.23 3.61 14.16
C SER A 16 -1.53 3.01 14.67
N THR A 17 -2.42 3.84 15.20
CA THR A 17 -3.73 3.42 15.71
C THR A 17 -4.58 2.75 14.62
N LEU A 18 -4.62 3.33 13.42
CA LEU A 18 -5.36 2.77 12.29
C LEU A 18 -4.79 1.42 11.84
N ALA A 19 -3.46 1.30 11.74
CA ALA A 19 -2.81 0.05 11.36
C ALA A 19 -3.05 -1.06 12.40
N GLU A 20 -2.97 -0.75 13.69
CA GLU A 20 -3.29 -1.69 14.77
C GLU A 20 -4.77 -2.11 14.75
N THR A 21 -5.68 -1.16 14.53
CA THR A 21 -7.12 -1.43 14.37
C THR A 21 -7.40 -2.36 13.17
N ALA A 22 -6.60 -2.25 12.11
CA ALA A 22 -6.67 -3.15 10.96
C ALA A 22 -6.01 -4.53 11.20
N GLY A 23 -5.44 -4.78 12.38
CA GLY A 23 -4.82 -6.05 12.75
C GLY A 23 -3.34 -6.20 12.35
N TYR A 24 -2.66 -5.10 12.06
CA TYR A 24 -1.23 -5.09 11.75
C TYR A 24 -0.39 -4.89 13.01
N GLU A 25 0.64 -5.70 13.16
CA GLU A 25 1.68 -5.54 14.19
C GLU A 25 2.81 -4.70 13.59
N ILE A 26 3.00 -3.48 14.07
CA ILE A 26 4.01 -2.56 13.53
C ILE A 26 5.38 -2.91 14.10
N VAL A 27 6.24 -3.53 13.28
CA VAL A 27 7.60 -3.93 13.71
C VAL A 27 8.64 -2.85 13.50
N SER A 28 8.35 -1.87 12.64
CA SER A 28 9.21 -0.72 12.39
C SER A 28 8.41 0.45 11.86
N ILE A 29 8.78 1.66 12.30
CA ILE A 29 8.23 2.92 11.81
C ILE A 29 9.34 3.71 11.13
N LEU A 30 9.09 4.14 9.90
CA LEU A 30 10.02 4.89 9.07
C LEU A 30 9.38 6.20 8.65
N ARG A 31 10.17 7.27 8.58
CA ARG A 31 9.65 8.56 8.11
C ARG A 31 9.50 8.56 6.60
N LEU A 32 8.43 9.19 6.12
CA LEU A 32 8.29 9.52 4.70
C LEU A 32 9.42 10.46 4.24
N PRO A 33 9.95 10.29 3.02
CA PRO A 33 10.98 11.17 2.51
C PRO A 33 10.39 12.56 2.18
N LYS A 34 11.13 13.64 2.49
CA LYS A 34 10.75 15.01 2.08
C LYS A 34 10.57 15.16 0.57
N ARG A 35 11.30 14.37 -0.21
CA ARG A 35 11.19 14.27 -1.67
C ARG A 35 10.94 12.82 -2.04
N PRO A 36 9.68 12.44 -2.35
CA PRO A 36 9.34 11.07 -2.74
C PRO A 36 10.08 10.63 -4.00
N ASN A 37 10.48 9.36 -4.03
CA ASN A 37 11.07 8.77 -5.22
C ASN A 37 9.99 8.68 -6.33
N PRO A 38 10.24 9.19 -7.55
CA PRO A 38 9.23 9.19 -8.62
C PRO A 38 8.82 7.79 -9.08
N ARG A 39 9.64 6.77 -8.82
CA ARG A 39 9.39 5.37 -9.15
C ARG A 39 8.65 4.64 -8.02
N TYR A 40 9.10 4.77 -6.77
CA TYR A 40 8.63 3.95 -5.65
C TYR A 40 7.93 4.69 -4.50
N TYR A 41 7.87 6.02 -4.54
CA TYR A 41 7.45 6.89 -3.43
C TYR A 41 8.45 6.91 -2.26
N ILE A 42 8.84 5.75 -1.76
CA ILE A 42 9.92 5.55 -0.78
C ILE A 42 11.27 5.33 -1.46
N GLN A 43 12.37 5.40 -0.70
CA GLN A 43 13.72 5.28 -1.27
C GLN A 43 14.12 3.82 -1.55
N GLU A 44 14.95 3.63 -2.58
CA GLU A 44 15.36 2.30 -3.06
C GLU A 44 16.15 1.50 -2.02
N ASP A 45 16.97 2.17 -1.21
CA ASP A 45 17.73 1.55 -0.13
C ASP A 45 16.82 0.96 0.96
N ARG A 46 15.66 1.60 1.23
CA ARG A 46 14.66 1.10 2.17
C ARG A 46 13.93 -0.12 1.60
N ILE A 47 13.63 -0.12 0.31
CA ILE A 47 13.01 -1.26 -0.37
C ILE A 47 13.93 -2.48 -0.31
N ALA A 48 15.22 -2.30 -0.62
CA ALA A 48 16.21 -3.36 -0.56
C ALA A 48 16.29 -4.00 0.83
N LYS A 49 16.33 -3.18 1.90
CA LYS A 49 16.34 -3.66 3.28
C LYS A 49 15.09 -4.45 3.64
N ILE A 50 13.90 -3.93 3.31
CA ILE A 50 12.63 -4.61 3.63
C ILE A 50 12.51 -5.92 2.86
N LYS A 51 13.03 -5.97 1.63
CA LYS A 51 13.02 -7.18 0.81
C LYS A 51 13.79 -8.34 1.45
N GLU A 52 14.84 -8.05 2.21
CA GLU A 52 15.65 -9.07 2.90
C GLU A 52 14.99 -9.57 4.21
N GLN A 53 13.97 -8.87 4.70
CA GLN A 53 13.27 -9.19 5.94
C GLN A 53 12.05 -10.08 5.67
N ASN A 54 12.24 -11.39 5.84
CA ASN A 54 11.20 -12.39 5.59
C ASN A 54 10.07 -12.34 6.62
N GLU A 55 10.31 -11.76 7.80
CA GLU A 55 9.33 -11.60 8.85
C GLU A 55 8.32 -10.46 8.59
N ILE A 56 8.52 -9.63 7.56
CA ILE A 56 7.60 -8.55 7.21
C ILE A 56 6.66 -9.04 6.12
N ASP A 57 5.36 -9.04 6.43
CA ASP A 57 4.29 -9.42 5.51
C ASP A 57 3.73 -8.22 4.73
N THR A 58 3.71 -7.04 5.37
CA THR A 58 2.99 -5.87 4.87
C THR A 58 3.85 -4.61 4.94
N ILE A 59 3.71 -3.74 3.95
CA ILE A 59 4.28 -2.41 3.92
C ILE A 59 3.12 -1.43 3.85
N ILE A 60 3.01 -0.56 4.86
CA ILE A 60 1.98 0.47 4.95
C ILE A 60 2.65 1.81 4.66
N ILE A 61 2.21 2.49 3.61
CA ILE A 61 2.64 3.85 3.28
C ILE A 61 1.46 4.77 3.57
N PHE A 62 1.53 5.54 4.65
CA PHE A 62 0.42 6.39 5.09
C PHE A 62 0.30 7.69 4.30
N ASP A 63 0.19 7.55 2.98
CA ASP A 63 -0.05 8.60 2.00
C ASP A 63 -0.76 8.00 0.78
N LEU A 64 -1.12 8.83 -0.22
CA LEU A 64 -1.74 8.36 -1.45
C LEU A 64 -0.69 8.04 -2.51
N LEU A 65 -0.70 6.80 -2.99
CA LEU A 65 0.21 6.38 -4.05
C LEU A 65 -0.46 6.46 -5.41
N LYS A 66 0.33 6.87 -6.41
CA LYS A 66 -0.04 6.75 -7.83
C LYS A 66 0.07 5.29 -8.29
N PRO A 67 -0.69 4.87 -9.32
CA PRO A 67 -0.64 3.52 -9.87
C PRO A 67 0.77 3.00 -10.17
N ARG A 68 1.62 3.86 -10.75
CA ARG A 68 3.04 3.52 -11.02
C ARG A 68 3.83 3.11 -9.78
N HIS A 69 3.59 3.74 -8.63
CA HIS A 69 4.30 3.43 -7.39
C HIS A 69 3.91 2.03 -6.92
N PHE A 70 2.61 1.73 -6.92
CA PHE A 70 2.08 0.40 -6.62
C PHE A 70 2.67 -0.68 -7.53
N ILE A 71 2.64 -0.48 -8.85
CA ILE A 71 3.15 -1.46 -9.81
C ILE A 71 4.64 -1.75 -9.57
N ASN A 72 5.44 -0.70 -9.34
CA ASN A 72 6.88 -0.84 -9.14
C ASN A 72 7.20 -1.52 -7.80
N LEU A 73 6.52 -1.12 -6.71
CA LEU A 73 6.70 -1.74 -5.41
C LEU A 73 6.29 -3.23 -5.46
N GLN A 74 5.13 -3.55 -6.05
CA GLN A 74 4.63 -4.93 -6.17
C GLN A 74 5.59 -5.81 -6.99
N LYS A 75 6.23 -5.25 -8.02
CA LYS A 75 7.20 -5.97 -8.85
C LYS A 75 8.44 -6.41 -8.05
N ASP A 76 8.90 -5.57 -7.13
CA ASP A 76 10.16 -5.75 -6.41
C ASP A 76 9.98 -6.41 -5.04
N LEU A 77 8.78 -6.32 -4.45
CA LEU A 77 8.37 -6.85 -3.15
C LEU A 77 7.23 -7.87 -3.31
N ARG A 78 7.42 -8.86 -4.19
CA ARG A 78 6.34 -9.75 -4.69
C ARG A 78 5.64 -10.57 -3.59
N ASP A 79 6.36 -10.86 -2.52
CA ASP A 79 5.93 -11.63 -1.36
C ASP A 79 5.24 -10.77 -0.29
N LYS A 80 5.22 -9.44 -0.47
CA LYS A 80 4.72 -8.50 0.55
C LYS A 80 3.49 -7.75 0.06
N LYS A 81 2.55 -7.56 0.96
CA LYS A 81 1.35 -6.76 0.72
C LYS A 81 1.69 -5.27 0.82
N ILE A 82 1.21 -4.47 -0.12
CA ILE A 82 1.40 -3.01 -0.10
C ILE A 82 0.06 -2.36 0.20
N LEU A 83 0.04 -1.51 1.21
CA LEU A 83 -1.10 -0.70 1.58
C LEU A 83 -0.72 0.77 1.53
N ASP A 84 -1.59 1.58 0.94
CA ASP A 84 -1.52 3.02 1.07
C ASP A 84 -2.56 3.52 2.08
N LYS A 85 -2.68 4.84 2.28
CA LYS A 85 -3.65 5.39 3.23
C LYS A 85 -5.10 4.99 2.88
N LEU A 86 -5.45 4.96 1.59
CA LEU A 86 -6.81 4.62 1.16
C LEU A 86 -7.12 3.14 1.40
N LEU A 87 -6.22 2.24 1.00
CA LEU A 87 -6.41 0.81 1.18
C LEU A 87 -6.49 0.43 2.66
N LEU A 88 -5.65 1.05 3.51
CA LEU A 88 -5.73 0.84 4.96
C LEU A 88 -7.12 1.21 5.51
N LEU A 89 -7.65 2.37 5.12
CA LEU A 89 -9.00 2.79 5.55
C LEU A 89 -10.08 1.84 5.04
N LEU A 90 -9.99 1.36 3.79
CA LEU A 90 -10.93 0.39 3.24
C LEU A 90 -10.88 -0.96 3.97
N GLU A 91 -9.73 -1.36 4.50
CA GLU A 91 -9.62 -2.56 5.34
C GLU A 91 -10.27 -2.38 6.70
N ILE A 92 -10.06 -1.23 7.34
CA ILE A 92 -10.73 -0.90 8.60
C ILE A 92 -12.25 -0.87 8.40
N PHE A 93 -12.73 -0.27 7.31
CA PHE A 93 -14.16 -0.28 7.01
C PHE A 93 -14.69 -1.70 6.75
N ALA A 94 -13.91 -2.55 6.07
CA ALA A 94 -14.30 -3.94 5.84
C ALA A 94 -14.47 -4.73 7.15
N LEU A 95 -13.63 -4.46 8.17
CA LEU A 95 -13.74 -5.08 9.49
C LEU A 95 -15.02 -4.67 10.24
N HIS A 96 -15.52 -3.45 10.01
CA HIS A 96 -16.68 -2.90 10.72
C HIS A 96 -17.99 -2.93 9.92
N ALA A 97 -17.96 -3.36 8.65
CA ALA A 97 -19.11 -3.35 7.76
C ALA A 97 -20.16 -4.41 8.15
N GLY A 98 -21.15 -3.98 8.95
CA GLY A 98 -22.23 -4.86 9.43
C GLY A 98 -23.38 -5.09 8.44
N SER A 99 -23.52 -4.27 7.39
CA SER A 99 -24.59 -4.41 6.40
C SER A 99 -24.08 -4.84 5.03
N LYS A 100 -24.91 -5.56 4.27
CA LYS A 100 -24.59 -5.99 2.91
C LYS A 100 -24.33 -4.80 1.98
N GLU A 101 -25.09 -3.71 2.16
CA GLU A 101 -24.88 -2.49 1.38
C GLU A 101 -23.50 -1.87 1.64
N ALA A 102 -23.07 -1.79 2.91
CA ALA A 102 -21.75 -1.29 3.26
C ALA A 102 -20.63 -2.14 2.68
N GLN A 103 -20.77 -3.47 2.73
CA GLN A 103 -19.82 -4.40 2.12
C GLN A 103 -19.68 -4.18 0.60
N LEU A 104 -20.79 -4.02 -0.11
CA LEU A 104 -20.79 -3.74 -1.54
C LEU A 104 -20.14 -2.39 -1.89
N GLN A 105 -20.35 -1.36 -1.07
CA GLN A 105 -19.71 -0.06 -1.28
C GLN A 105 -18.19 -0.12 -1.09
N ILE A 106 -17.73 -0.87 -0.09
CA ILE A 106 -16.29 -1.08 0.16
C ILE A 106 -15.66 -1.86 -0.99
N GLU A 107 -16.32 -2.92 -1.46
CA GLU A 107 -15.86 -3.69 -2.62
C GLU A 107 -15.80 -2.83 -3.88
N LEU A 108 -16.84 -2.04 -4.15
CA LEU A 108 -16.85 -1.09 -5.25
C LEU A 108 -15.71 -0.07 -5.15
N ALA A 109 -15.41 0.43 -3.95
CA ALA A 109 -14.30 1.35 -3.72
C ALA A 109 -12.95 0.69 -4.01
N LYS A 110 -12.75 -0.57 -3.58
CA LYS A 110 -11.55 -1.36 -3.91
C LYS A 110 -11.40 -1.55 -5.42
N LEU A 111 -12.48 -1.94 -6.11
CA LEU A 111 -12.46 -2.11 -7.56
C LEU A 111 -12.13 -0.80 -8.30
N LYS A 112 -12.71 0.33 -7.85
CA LYS A 112 -12.39 1.66 -8.40
C LYS A 112 -10.93 2.04 -8.19
N TYR A 113 -10.35 1.64 -7.06
CA TYR A 113 -8.95 1.87 -6.75
C TYR A 113 -8.00 1.02 -7.63
N GLU A 114 -8.32 -0.25 -7.83
CA GLU A 114 -7.51 -1.18 -8.63
C GLU A 114 -7.60 -0.91 -10.14
N LEU A 115 -8.75 -0.45 -10.64
CA LEU A 115 -8.99 -0.21 -12.06
C LEU A 115 -7.90 0.62 -12.78
N PRO A 116 -7.48 1.81 -12.29
CA PRO A 116 -6.40 2.56 -12.93
C PRO A 116 -5.05 1.81 -12.92
N ILE A 117 -4.79 0.99 -11.90
CA ILE A 117 -3.56 0.19 -11.78
C ILE A 117 -3.54 -0.92 -12.84
N ILE A 118 -4.65 -1.65 -12.96
CA ILE A 118 -4.79 -2.75 -13.93
C ILE A 118 -4.72 -2.22 -15.36
N LYS A 119 -5.34 -1.06 -15.64
CA LYS A 119 -5.26 -0.41 -16.95
C LYS A 119 -3.82 -0.05 -17.33
N ASP A 120 -3.07 0.56 -16.41
CA ASP A 120 -1.65 0.91 -16.63
C ASP A 120 -0.79 -0.34 -16.91
N ILE A 121 -1.05 -1.43 -16.19
CA ILE A 121 -0.38 -2.72 -16.42
C ILE A 121 -0.71 -3.23 -17.83
N TYR A 122 -1.99 -3.30 -18.19
CA TYR A 122 -2.43 -3.77 -19.50
C TYR A 122 -1.84 -2.96 -20.66
N THR A 123 -1.85 -1.62 -20.56
CA THR A 123 -1.26 -0.75 -21.58
C THR A 123 0.24 -1.02 -21.77
N LYS A 124 0.99 -1.24 -20.68
CA LYS A 124 2.42 -1.59 -20.76
C LYS A 124 2.65 -2.96 -21.39
N PHE A 125 1.82 -3.95 -21.08
CA PHE A 125 1.89 -5.28 -21.71
C PHE A 125 1.66 -5.20 -23.21
N LYS A 126 0.61 -4.51 -23.65
CA LYS A 126 0.28 -4.35 -25.08
C LYS A 126 1.39 -3.67 -25.88
N ILE A 127 2.07 -2.69 -25.28
CA ILE A 127 3.22 -2.01 -25.91
C ILE A 127 4.40 -2.99 -26.10
N ASN A 128 4.66 -3.86 -25.13
CA ASN A 128 5.76 -4.83 -25.21
C ASN A 128 5.50 -5.97 -26.21
N GLU A 129 4.24 -6.33 -26.49
CA GLU A 129 3.91 -7.35 -27.52
C GLU A 129 4.05 -6.83 -28.96
N GLN A 130 4.19 -5.51 -29.15
CA GLN A 130 4.32 -4.87 -30.46
C GLN A 130 5.79 -4.57 -30.84
N GLN A 131 6.75 -5.00 -30.02
CA GLN A 131 8.20 -4.83 -30.23
C GLN A 131 8.86 -6.21 -30.35
#